data_AF-A0A847P0Y5-F1
#
_entry.id   AF-A0A847P0Y5-F1
#
_cell.length_a   1.000
_cell.length_b   1.000
_cell.length_c   1.000
_cell.angle_alpha   90.00
_cell.angle_beta   90.00
_cell.angle_gamma   90.00
#
_symmetry.space_group_name_H-M   'P 1'
#
loop_
_entity.id
_entity.type
_entity.pdbx_description
1 polymer ?
#
loop_
_entity_poly.entity_id
_entity_poly.type
_entity_poly.pdbx_seq_one_letter_code
_entity_poly.pdbx_strand_id
1 'polypeptide(L)' 'MIKRLSKDRNISSKMLLIVFCFSTLLIASTVTVGNFSELMEAVNSASPGDTILMKDGTYT' A
#
# COMPACT_ATOMS: atom_id res chain seq x y z
N MET A 1 -48.15 13.72 3.06
CA MET A 1 -46.86 14.21 2.51
C MET A 1 -45.70 13.50 3.20
N ILE A 2 -45.31 12.28 2.80
CA ILE A 2 -44.09 11.60 3.32
C ILE A 2 -43.52 10.67 2.23
N LYS A 3 -42.63 11.18 1.38
CA LYS A 3 -41.77 10.38 0.47
C LYS A 3 -40.36 11.00 0.39
N ARG A 4 -39.72 11.24 1.55
CA ARG A 4 -38.36 11.81 1.61
C ARG A 4 -37.30 10.93 2.30
N LEU A 5 -37.55 9.64 2.51
CA LEU A 5 -36.62 8.76 3.27
C LEU A 5 -35.86 7.72 2.43
N SER A 6 -35.96 7.75 1.09
CA SER A 6 -35.26 6.75 0.24
C SER A 6 -34.09 7.32 -0.57
N LYS A 7 -33.90 8.65 -0.63
CA LYS A 7 -32.93 9.27 -1.56
C LYS A 7 -31.48 9.27 -1.03
N ASP A 8 -31.28 9.30 0.29
CA ASP A 8 -29.95 9.48 0.90
C ASP A 8 -29.12 8.21 1.12
N ARG A 9 -29.74 7.02 1.18
CA ARG A 9 -28.98 5.77 1.46
C ARG A 9 -27.96 5.40 0.37
N ASN A 10 -28.19 5.84 -0.88
CA ASN A 10 -27.28 5.58 -1.99
C ASN A 10 -26.03 6.48 -2.00
N ILE A 11 -26.09 7.67 -1.41
CA ILE A 11 -24.93 8.59 -1.34
C ILE A 11 -23.95 8.11 -0.28
N SER A 12 -24.45 7.70 0.90
CA SER A 12 -23.62 7.13 1.97
C SER A 12 -22.95 5.81 1.56
N SER A 13 -23.67 4.93 0.87
CA SER A 13 -23.10 3.66 0.39
C SER A 13 -22.07 3.86 -0.74
N LYS A 14 -22.30 4.80 -1.66
CA LYS A 14 -21.33 5.16 -2.70
C LYS A 14 -20.08 5.83 -2.13
N MET A 15 -20.24 6.67 -1.10
CA MET A 15 -19.11 7.27 -0.40
C MET A 15 -18.26 6.22 0.31
N LEU A 16 -18.90 5.24 0.97
CA LEU A 16 -18.19 4.13 1.62
C LEU A 16 -17.40 3.27 0.61
N LEU A 17 -17.97 3.00 -0.56
CA LEU A 17 -17.29 2.25 -1.63
C LEU A 17 -16.08 3.02 -2.20
N ILE A 18 -16.20 4.34 -2.36
CA ILE A 18 -15.10 5.19 -2.84
C ILE A 18 -13.96 5.25 -1.81
N VAL A 19 -14.28 5.35 -0.51
CA VAL A 19 -13.29 5.32 0.57
C VAL A 19 -12.56 3.96 0.61
N PHE A 20 -13.28 2.86 0.40
CA PHE A 20 -12.70 1.51 0.36
C PHE A 20 -11.78 1.29 -0.85
N CYS A 21 -12.08 1.90 -2.01
CA CYS A 21 -11.20 1.85 -3.19
C CYS A 21 -9.95 2.72 -3.07
N PHE A 22 -10.01 3.85 -2.35
CA PHE A 22 -8.86 4.74 -2.19
C PHE A 22 -7.85 4.25 -1.15
N SER A 23 -8.22 3.32 -0.27
CA SER A 23 -7.32 2.79 0.77
C SER A 23 -6.33 1.73 0.29
N THR A 24 -6.35 1.35 -1.00
CA THR A 24 -5.54 0.23 -1.52
C THR A 24 -4.43 0.64 -2.51
N LEU A 25 -4.11 1.94 -2.63
CA LEU A 25 -2.93 2.34 -3.40
C LEU A 25 -1.65 1.96 -2.63
N LEU A 26 -1.18 0.74 -2.85
CA LEU A 26 0.18 0.31 -2.51
C LEU A 26 1.09 0.68 -3.70
N ILE A 27 2.06 1.55 -3.45
CA ILE A 27 3.13 1.86 -4.41
C ILE A 27 4.31 0.97 -4.04
N ALA A 28 4.76 0.13 -4.97
CA ALA A 28 5.96 -0.68 -4.80
C ALA A 28 7.22 0.19 -5.03
N SER A 29 8.18 0.09 -4.12
CA SER A 29 9.49 0.74 -4.20
C SER A 29 10.59 -0.29 -4.46
N THR A 30 11.71 0.14 -5.06
CA THR A 30 12.92 -0.67 -5.21
C THR A 30 14.05 -0.07 -4.39
N VAL A 31 14.59 -0.86 -3.46
CA VAL A 31 15.71 -0.47 -2.59
C VAL A 31 16.93 -1.31 -2.96
N THR A 32 18.05 -0.67 -3.29
CA THR A 32 19.30 -1.37 -3.64
C THR A 32 20.26 -1.37 -2.46
N VAL A 33 20.71 -2.55 -2.02
CA VAL A 33 21.57 -2.75 -0.84
C VAL A 33 22.90 -3.37 -1.21
N GLY A 34 23.97 -3.01 -0.48
CA GLY A 34 25.34 -3.44 -0.75
C GLY A 34 25.95 -4.37 0.29
N ASN A 35 25.34 -4.56 1.45
CA ASN A 35 25.87 -5.39 2.53
C ASN A 35 24.75 -5.90 3.46
N PHE A 36 25.09 -6.83 4.37
CA PHE A 36 24.13 -7.44 5.31
C PHE A 36 23.51 -6.45 6.31
N SER A 37 24.23 -5.40 6.71
CA SER A 37 23.68 -4.40 7.63
C SER A 37 22.57 -3.61 6.96
N GLU A 38 22.82 -3.11 5.75
CA GLU A 38 21.83 -2.41 4.92
C GLU A 38 20.65 -3.31 4.55
N LEU A 39 20.89 -4.61 4.34
CA LEU A 39 19.83 -5.57 4.06
C LEU A 39 18.82 -5.64 5.22
N MET A 40 19.29 -5.69 6.47
CA MET A 40 18.39 -5.78 7.61
C MET A 40 17.57 -4.49 7.79
N GLU A 41 18.17 -3.33 7.53
CA GLU A 41 17.45 -2.06 7.53
C GLU A 41 16.38 -1.99 6.43
N ALA A 42 16.73 -2.44 5.22
CA ALA A 42 15.79 -2.51 4.09
C ALA A 42 14.65 -3.48 4.37
N VAL A 43 14.92 -4.65 4.97
CA VAL A 43 13.89 -5.63 5.33
C VAL A 43 12.94 -5.08 6.39
N ASN A 44 13.47 -4.42 7.43
CA ASN A 44 12.65 -3.86 8.51
C ASN A 44 11.78 -2.68 8.05
N SER A 45 12.14 -2.00 6.96
CA SER A 45 11.42 -0.85 6.44
C SER A 45 10.55 -1.15 5.21
N ALA A 46 10.70 -2.33 4.59
CA ALA A 46 9.97 -2.72 3.40
C ALA A 46 8.47 -2.91 3.67
N SER A 47 7.66 -2.41 2.73
CA SER A 47 6.23 -2.64 2.67
C SER A 47 5.87 -3.77 1.71
N PRO A 48 4.68 -4.39 1.84
CA PRO A 48 4.24 -5.40 0.88
C PRO A 48 4.25 -4.87 -0.56
N GLY A 49 4.96 -5.58 -1.44
CA GLY A 49 5.14 -5.20 -2.85
C GLY A 49 6.48 -4.56 -3.16
N ASP A 50 7.26 -4.17 -2.16
CA ASP A 50 8.61 -3.64 -2.38
C ASP A 50 9.58 -4.71 -2.89
N THR A 51 10.61 -4.26 -3.60
CA THR A 51 11.71 -5.08 -4.11
C THR A 51 13.01 -4.66 -3.43
N ILE A 52 13.68 -5.60 -2.78
CA ILE A 52 15.03 -5.41 -2.26
C ILE A 52 16.02 -6.04 -3.25
N LEU A 53 16.87 -5.21 -3.85
CA LEU A 53 17.86 -5.61 -4.83
C LEU A 53 19.25 -5.62 -4.20
N MET A 54 19.87 -6.80 -4.09
CA MET A 54 21.28 -6.90 -3.72
C MET A 54 22.15 -6.47 -4.90
N LYS A 55 23.20 -5.70 -4.63
CA LYS A 55 24.22 -5.40 -5.64
C LYS A 55 24.93 -6.68 -6.07
N ASP A 56 25.46 -6.66 -7.29
CA ASP A 56 26.28 -7.78 -7.76
C ASP A 56 27.56 -7.91 -6.90
N GLY A 57 27.88 -9.13 -6.49
CA GLY A 57 29.04 -9.41 -5.67
C GLY A 57 28.96 -10.73 -4.93
N THR A 58 29.96 -10.96 -4.07
CA THR A 58 30.02 -12.12 -3.17
C THR A 58 29.78 -11.65 -1.73
N TYR A 59 28.91 -12.33 -1.03
CA TYR A 59 28.54 -12.07 0.36
C TYR A 59 28.93 -13.28 1.22
N THR A 60 29.48 -13.03 2.42
CA THR A 60 29.90 -14.05 3.38
C THR A 60 29.23 -13.85 4.72
#